data_AF-U4KQ52-F1
#
_entry.id   AF-U4KQ52-F1
#
_cell.length_a   1.000
_cell.length_b   1.000
_cell.length_c   1.000
_cell.angle_alpha   90.00
_cell.angle_beta   90.00
_cell.angle_gamma   90.00
#
_symmetry.space_group_name_H-M   'P 1'
#
loop_
_entity.id
_entity.type
_entity.pdbx_description
1 polymer ?
#
loop_
_entity_poly.entity_id
_entity_poly.type
_entity_poly.pdbx_seq_one_letter_code
_entity_poly.pdbx_strand_id
1 'polypeptide(L)' 'MFSNTPNGADSSALLYSITQSCLMNELNPYKYYTYILELLTNSKVNELKLDELMPYSEKMITKFHMNNGTD' A
#
# COMPACT_ATOMS: atom_id res chain seq x y z
N MET A 1 13.21 8.15 13.35
CA MET A 1 12.30 7.15 13.95
C MET A 1 11.09 7.91 14.44
N PHE A 2 9.92 7.70 13.83
CA PHE A 2 8.68 8.46 14.08
C PHE A 2 8.03 8.09 15.43
N SER A 3 8.82 7.95 16.50
CA SER A 3 8.44 7.23 17.73
C SER A 3 8.51 8.08 19.00
N ASN A 4 8.24 9.38 18.94
CA ASN A 4 8.23 10.21 20.15
C ASN A 4 6.88 10.90 20.45
N THR A 5 5.82 10.52 19.75
CA THR A 5 4.44 10.88 20.09
C THR A 5 3.53 9.65 19.84
N PRO A 6 2.47 9.42 20.63
CA PRO A 6 1.54 8.29 20.44
C PRO A 6 1.10 8.15 18.97
N ASN A 7 0.74 9.28 18.36
CA ASN A 7 0.30 9.38 16.97
C ASN A 7 1.33 8.85 15.94
N GLY A 8 2.64 9.01 16.19
CA GLY A 8 3.69 8.54 15.29
C GLY A 8 3.93 7.02 15.38
N ALA A 9 3.75 6.46 16.58
CA ALA A 9 3.79 5.01 16.79
C ALA A 9 2.59 4.34 16.13
N ASP A 10 1.38 4.89 16.31
CA ASP A 10 0.16 4.43 15.65
C ASP A 10 0.27 4.47 14.12
N SER A 11 0.77 5.57 13.56
CA SER A 11 0.97 5.71 12.11
C SER A 11 1.97 4.68 11.57
N SER A 12 3.03 4.38 12.33
CA SER A 12 4.03 3.38 11.95
C SER A 12 3.45 1.96 12.02
N ALA A 13 2.64 1.66 13.03
CA ALA A 13 1.94 0.38 13.16
C ALA A 13 0.92 0.16 12.03
N LEU A 14 0.22 1.22 11.61
CA LEU A 14 -0.68 1.19 10.46
C LEU A 14 0.08 0.87 9.18
N LEU A 15 1.18 1.58 8.90
CA LEU A 15 2.01 1.34 7.71
C LEU A 15 2.58 -0.09 7.71
N TYR A 16 2.99 -0.60 8.86
CA TYR A 16 3.42 -1.98 9.00
C TYR A 16 2.31 -2.97 8.65
N SER A 17 1.09 -2.75 9.16
CA SER A 17 -0.07 -3.62 8.90
C SER A 17 -0.44 -3.67 7.41
N ILE A 18 -0.42 -2.53 6.73
CA ILE A 18 -0.66 -2.45 5.28
C ILE A 18 0.46 -3.19 4.53
N THR A 19 1.71 -3.00 4.94
CA THR A 19 2.88 -3.66 4.32
C THR A 19 2.80 -5.17 4.46
N GLN A 20 2.46 -5.68 5.63
CA GLN A 20 2.24 -7.12 5.85
C GLN A 20 1.10 -7.66 5.00
N SER A 21 0.01 -6.88 4.86
CA SER A 21 -1.10 -7.24 3.97
C SER A 21 -0.64 -7.34 2.51
N CYS A 22 0.20 -6.42 2.03
CA CYS A 22 0.78 -6.52 0.68
C CYS A 22 1.60 -7.79 0.51
N LEU A 23 2.50 -8.08 1.48
CA LEU A 23 3.35 -9.27 1.43
C LEU A 23 2.54 -10.58 1.43
N MET A 24 1.48 -10.64 2.24
CA MET A 24 0.58 -11.80 2.30
C MET A 24 -0.17 -12.06 0.98
N ASN A 25 -0.36 -11.02 0.17
CA ASN A 25 -1.02 -11.09 -1.14
C ASN A 25 -0.02 -11.08 -2.31
N GLU A 26 1.27 -11.33 -2.06
CA GLU A 26 2.33 -11.31 -3.08
C GLU A 26 2.35 -10.00 -3.90
N LEU A 27 1.96 -8.90 -3.26
CA LEU A 27 1.90 -7.56 -3.83
C LEU A 27 3.17 -6.81 -3.45
N ASN A 28 3.81 -6.15 -4.42
CA ASN A 28 5.00 -5.34 -4.16
C ASN A 28 4.62 -4.06 -3.36
N PRO A 29 5.00 -3.93 -2.07
CA PRO A 29 4.56 -2.83 -1.23
C PRO A 29 5.13 -1.49 -1.70
N TYR A 30 6.36 -1.47 -2.22
CA TYR A 30 6.98 -0.24 -2.72
C TYR A 30 6.19 0.34 -3.91
N LYS A 31 5.92 -0.48 -4.93
CA LYS A 31 5.14 -0.07 -6.10
C LYS A 31 3.72 0.33 -5.72
N TYR A 32 3.10 -0.41 -4.80
CA TYR A 32 1.79 -0.10 -4.26
C TYR A 32 1.77 1.29 -3.60
N TYR A 33 2.66 1.56 -2.63
CA TYR A 33 2.68 2.85 -1.95
C TYR A 33 2.93 4.02 -2.90
N THR A 34 3.86 3.89 -3.85
CA THR A 34 4.09 4.93 -4.85
C THR A 34 2.82 5.24 -5.63
N TYR A 35 2.11 4.21 -6.10
CA TYR A 35 0.84 4.39 -6.82
C TYR A 35 -0.23 5.07 -5.96
N ILE A 36 -0.39 4.65 -4.70
CA ILE A 36 -1.35 5.26 -3.77
C ILE A 36 -1.02 6.73 -3.53
N LEU A 37 0.24 7.08 -3.28
CA LEU A 37 0.67 8.45 -3.02
C LEU A 37 0.48 9.36 -4.24
N GLU A 38 0.78 8.86 -5.44
CA GLU A 38 0.52 9.57 -6.71
C GLU A 38 -0.98 9.83 -6.89
N LEU A 39 -1.80 8.82 -6.63
CA LEU A 39 -3.25 8.89 -6.75
C LEU A 39 -3.89 9.88 -5.76
N LEU A 40 -3.42 9.89 -4.51
CA LEU A 40 -3.84 10.84 -3.48
C LEU A 40 -3.46 12.27 -3.87
N THR A 41 -2.27 12.46 -4.44
CA THR A 41 -1.81 13.77 -4.93
C THR A 41 -2.65 14.26 -6.11
N ASN A 42 -3.16 13.35 -6.95
CA ASN A 42 -3.95 13.70 -8.12
C ASN A 42 -5.39 14.18 -7.81
N SER A 43 -5.79 14.29 -6.53
CA SER A 43 -7.11 14.77 -6.06
C SER A 43 -8.34 13.98 -6.54
N LYS A 44 -8.17 12.92 -7.35
CA LYS A 44 -9.27 12.06 -7.84
C LYS A 44 -9.82 11.08 -6.80
N VAL A 45 -9.37 11.18 -5.55
CA VAL A 45 -9.69 10.25 -4.44
C VAL A 45 -11.20 10.04 -4.27
N ASN A 46 -12.00 11.05 -4.57
CA ASN A 46 -13.46 10.98 -4.40
C ASN A 46 -14.17 10.04 -5.39
N GLU A 47 -13.55 9.73 -6.54
CA GLU A 47 -14.10 8.80 -7.53
C GLU A 47 -13.53 7.38 -7.40
N LEU A 48 -12.57 7.19 -6.49
CA LEU A 48 -11.88 5.94 -6.31
C LEU A 48 -12.64 5.03 -5.35
N LYS A 49 -12.99 3.84 -5.84
CA LYS A 49 -13.47 2.76 -4.99
C LYS A 49 -12.32 2.28 -4.12
N LEU A 50 -12.39 2.62 -2.84
CA LEU A 50 -11.37 2.25 -1.85
C LEU A 50 -11.09 0.75 -1.84
N ASP A 51 -12.12 -0.07 -1.98
CA ASP A 51 -12.04 -1.53 -2.03
C ASP A 51 -11.15 -2.04 -3.17
N GLU A 52 -11.27 -1.44 -4.36
CA GLU A 52 -10.41 -1.78 -5.50
C GLU A 52 -8.94 -1.39 -5.30
N LEU A 53 -8.70 -0.45 -4.38
CA LEU A 53 -7.39 0.11 -4.09
C LEU A 53 -6.70 -0.60 -2.92
N MET A 54 -7.40 -1.50 -2.22
CA MET A 54 -6.86 -2.24 -1.10
C MET A 54 -5.78 -3.25 -1.54
N PRO A 55 -4.83 -3.61 -0.66
CA PRO A 55 -3.75 -4.52 -1.00
C PRO A 55 -4.19 -5.96 -1.30
N TYR A 56 -5.40 -6.34 -0.88
CA TYR A 56 -6.03 -7.63 -1.18
C TYR A 56 -6.89 -7.61 -2.45
N SER A 57 -7.05 -6.46 -3.11
CA SER A 57 -7.84 -6.34 -4.33
C SER A 57 -7.16 -7.08 -5.47
N GLU A 58 -7.90 -7.93 -6.18
CA GLU A 58 -7.40 -8.69 -7.33
C GLU A 58 -6.75 -7.77 -8.37
N LYS A 59 -7.34 -6.59 -8.59
CA LYS A 59 -6.82 -5.56 -9.50
C LYS A 59 -5.45 -5.03 -9.08
N MET A 60 -5.20 -4.86 -7.78
CA MET A 60 -3.91 -4.42 -7.28
C MET A 60 -2.89 -5.55 -7.34
N ILE A 61 -3.27 -6.75 -6.92
CA ILE A 61 -2.42 -7.96 -6.91
C ILE A 61 -1.91 -8.25 -8.32
N THR A 62 -2.79 -8.31 -9.31
CA THR A 62 -2.37 -8.55 -10.70
C THR A 62 -1.46 -7.43 -11.23
N LYS A 63 -1.73 -6.17 -10.86
CA LYS A 63 -0.98 -5.01 -11.37
C LYS A 63 0.41 -4.88 -10.77
N PHE A 64 0.58 -5.19 -9.49
CA PHE A 64 1.84 -5.03 -8.77
C PHE A 64 2.37 -6.33 -8.19
N HIS A 65 2.03 -7.47 -8.80
CA HIS A 65 2.50 -8.78 -8.40
C HIS A 65 4.03 -8.76 -8.23
N MET A 66 4.49 -9.38 -7.14
CA MET A 66 5.91 -9.57 -6.88
C MET A 66 6.46 -10.56 -7.89
N ASN A 67 6.98 -10.05 -9.01
CA ASN A 67 7.81 -10.85 -9.88
C ASN A 67 9.15 -11.04 -9.16
N ASN A 68 9.34 -12.19 -8.51
CA ASN A 68 10.62 -12.62 -7.98
C ASN A 68 11.53 -12.93 -9.17
N GLY A 69 12.12 -11.87 -9.74
CA GLY A 69 13.15 -12.00 -10.75
C GLY A 69 14.29 -12.83 -10.19
N THR A 70 14.42 -14.04 -10.73
CA THR A 70 15.73 -14.65 -10.98
C THR A 70 16.48 -13.71 -11.92
N ASP A 71 17.25 -12.79 -11.36
CA ASP A 71 18.45 -12.22 -11.98
C ASP A 71 19.64 -12.56 -11.07
#